data_AF-A0A160TA81-F1
#
_entry.id   AF-A0A160TA81-F1
#
_cell.length_a   1.000
_cell.length_b   1.000
_cell.length_c   1.000
_cell.angle_alpha   90.00
_cell.angle_beta   90.00
_cell.angle_gamma   90.00
#
_symmetry.space_group_name_H-M   'P 1'
#
loop_
_entity.id
_entity.type
_entity.pdbx_description
1 polymer ?
#
loop_
_entity_poly.entity_id
_entity_poly.type
_entity_poly.pdbx_seq_one_letter_code
_entity_poly.pdbx_strand_id
1 'polypeptide(L)'
;MNIRQPINLRLLLGDLLVLLLFVFIGQRDHDMPIVAALPSLLTTTLALAVPWVVAAGALGALRRPSGHWRPWLGRVLAAWLIAAPLGLILRALLRGQASIILVFMIVLLSLGGATMVAWRAGVWWWWGRGERVQGSRGAGEQGSGSS
;
A
#
# COMPACT_ATOMS: atom_id res chain seq x y z
N MET A 1 -16.58 -12.70 -8.37
CA MET A 1 -15.92 -11.45 -7.91
C MET A 1 -16.97 -10.35 -7.88
N ASN A 2 -17.32 -9.81 -6.72
CA ASN A 2 -18.40 -8.82 -6.61
C ASN A 2 -17.88 -7.44 -7.05
N ILE A 3 -18.23 -6.99 -8.25
CA ILE A 3 -17.68 -5.78 -8.89
C ILE A 3 -18.20 -4.49 -8.21
N ARG A 4 -19.20 -4.59 -7.33
CA ARG A 4 -19.96 -3.46 -6.77
C ARG A 4 -19.34 -2.77 -5.54
N GLN A 5 -18.22 -3.26 -5.01
CA GLN A 5 -17.61 -2.65 -3.82
C GLN A 5 -16.76 -1.42 -4.22
N PRO A 6 -17.05 -0.23 -3.67
CA PRO A 6 -16.30 0.97 -4.00
C PRO A 6 -14.85 0.91 -3.51
N ILE A 7 -14.00 1.77 -4.06
CA ILE A 7 -12.63 1.96 -3.58
C ILE A 7 -12.67 2.44 -2.13
N ASN A 8 -11.86 1.83 -1.27
CA ASN A 8 -11.72 2.27 0.11
C ASN A 8 -10.66 3.39 0.18
N LEU A 9 -11.11 4.63 0.33
CA LEU A 9 -10.21 5.80 0.37
C LEU A 9 -9.23 5.75 1.55
N ARG A 10 -9.62 5.21 2.71
CA ARG A 10 -8.72 5.09 3.87
C ARG A 10 -7.58 4.12 3.59
N LEU A 11 -7.87 3.01 2.92
CA LEU A 11 -6.83 2.07 2.47
C LEU A 11 -5.88 2.74 1.48
N LEU A 12 -6.43 3.45 0.49
CA LEU A 12 -5.64 4.14 -0.51
C LEU A 12 -4.71 5.18 0.14
N LEU A 13 -5.22 6.03 1.03
CA LEU A 13 -4.40 7.01 1.74
C LEU A 13 -3.30 6.33 2.58
N GLY A 14 -3.62 5.21 3.21
CA GLY A 14 -2.62 4.40 3.93
C GLY A 14 -1.52 3.87 3.01
N ASP A 15 -1.87 3.33 1.85
CA ASP A 15 -0.88 2.89 0.86
C ASP A 15 0.01 4.04 0.39
N LEU A 16 -0.58 5.21 0.09
CA LEU A 16 0.17 6.37 -0.36
C LEU A 16 1.14 6.86 0.72
N LEU A 17 0.73 6.82 1.99
CA LEU A 17 1.61 7.13 3.13
C LEU A 17 2.75 6.13 3.26
N VAL A 18 2.50 4.84 3.04
CA VAL A 18 3.53 3.79 3.06
C VAL A 18 4.55 4.02 1.94
N LEU A 19 4.09 4.35 0.73
CA LEU A 19 4.98 4.68 -0.39
C LEU A 19 5.81 5.93 -0.10
N LEU A 20 5.18 6.97 0.47
CA LEU A 20 5.89 8.18 0.90
C LEU A 20 6.97 7.85 1.93
N LEU A 21 6.64 7.06 2.94
CA LEU A 21 7.56 6.68 4.01
C LEU A 21 8.71 5.80 3.49
N PHE A 22 8.41 4.84 2.61
CA PHE A 22 9.44 4.01 1.97
C PHE A 22 10.46 4.86 1.22
N VAL A 23 10.00 5.82 0.41
CA VAL A 23 10.89 6.75 -0.33
C VAL A 23 11.66 7.63 0.65
N PHE A 24 11.00 8.17 1.66
CA PHE A 24 11.62 9.03 2.67
C PHE A 24 12.76 8.31 3.41
N ILE A 25 12.52 7.08 3.88
CA ILE A 25 13.54 6.26 4.55
C ILE A 25 14.71 6.01 3.60
N GLY A 26 14.44 5.57 2.37
CA GLY A 26 15.50 5.34 1.39
C GLY A 26 16.33 6.59 1.05
N GLN A 27 15.75 7.78 1.09
CA GLN A 27 16.51 9.03 0.93
C GLN A 27 17.44 9.31 2.11
N ARG A 28 17.03 8.98 3.34
CA ARG A 28 17.85 9.14 4.55
C ARG A 28 19.00 8.14 4.57
N ASP A 29 18.75 6.92 4.13
CA ASP A 29 19.79 5.88 4.02
C ASP A 29 20.87 6.21 2.97
N HIS A 30 20.59 7.16 2.06
CA HIS A 30 21.52 7.61 1.01
C HIS A 30 22.10 9.01 1.25
N ASP A 31 21.96 9.57 2.45
CA ASP A 31 22.50 10.89 2.85
C ASP A 31 22.23 12.02 1.83
N MET A 32 21.00 12.04 1.26
CA MET A 32 20.67 13.02 0.23
C MET A 32 20.75 14.48 0.73
N PRO A 33 21.31 15.41 -0.07
CA PRO A 33 21.35 16.83 0.27
C PRO A 33 19.94 17.42 0.51
N ILE A 34 19.80 18.23 1.56
CA ILE A 34 18.49 18.74 2.01
C ILE A 34 17.74 19.54 0.93
N VAL A 35 18.47 20.27 0.08
CA VAL A 35 17.92 21.10 -1.01
C VAL A 35 17.31 20.26 -2.13
N ALA A 36 17.78 19.03 -2.33
CA ALA A 36 17.24 18.10 -3.32
C ALA A 36 16.22 17.12 -2.71
N ALA A 37 16.16 17.04 -1.38
CA ALA A 37 15.39 16.00 -0.68
C ALA A 37 13.89 16.09 -0.97
N LEU A 38 13.27 17.27 -0.81
CA LEU A 38 11.82 17.41 -0.95
C LEU A 38 11.32 17.21 -2.40
N PRO A 39 11.89 17.86 -3.44
CA PRO A 39 11.48 17.58 -4.82
C PRO A 39 11.71 16.12 -5.21
N SER A 40 12.84 15.54 -4.80
CA SER A 40 13.16 14.13 -5.05
C SER A 40 12.16 13.19 -4.37
N LEU A 41 11.69 13.52 -3.17
CA LEU A 41 10.71 12.75 -2.40
C LEU A 41 9.39 12.75 -3.15
N LEU A 42 8.85 13.93 -3.42
CA LEU A 42 7.55 14.10 -4.06
C LEU A 42 7.52 13.46 -5.45
N THR A 43 8.52 13.73 -6.30
CA THR A 43 8.57 13.17 -7.65
C THR A 43 8.69 11.64 -7.64
N THR A 44 9.48 11.08 -6.73
CA THR A 44 9.61 9.60 -6.62
C THR A 44 8.33 8.98 -6.08
N THR A 45 7.74 9.55 -5.03
CA THR A 45 6.49 9.06 -4.46
C THR A 45 5.36 9.14 -5.49
N LEU A 46 5.24 10.24 -6.24
CA LEU A 46 4.24 10.38 -7.31
C LEU A 46 4.45 9.34 -8.42
N ALA A 47 5.70 9.14 -8.84
CA ALA A 47 6.03 8.17 -9.88
C ALA A 47 5.67 6.74 -9.46
N LEU A 48 5.78 6.39 -8.18
CA LEU A 48 5.36 5.08 -7.65
C LEU A 48 3.84 5.01 -7.40
N ALA A 49 3.26 6.10 -6.89
CA ALA A 49 1.86 6.16 -6.52
C ALA A 49 0.93 6.03 -7.73
N VAL A 50 1.21 6.71 -8.84
CA VAL A 50 0.31 6.71 -10.01
C VAL A 50 0.12 5.29 -10.57
N PRO A 51 1.16 4.52 -10.89
CA PRO A 51 1.01 3.13 -11.33
C PRO A 51 0.42 2.22 -10.24
N TRP A 52 0.73 2.48 -8.96
CA TRP A 52 0.13 1.73 -7.85
C TRP A 52 -1.38 1.88 -7.81
N VAL A 53 -1.90 3.12 -7.84
CA VAL A 53 -3.34 3.37 -7.79
C VAL A 53 -4.05 2.70 -8.96
N VAL A 54 -3.47 2.80 -10.16
CA VAL A 54 -4.03 2.18 -11.37
C VAL A 54 -4.04 0.65 -11.24
N ALA A 55 -2.89 0.03 -10.94
CA ALA A 55 -2.77 -1.44 -10.86
C ALA A 55 -3.59 -2.02 -9.70
N ALA A 56 -3.51 -1.42 -8.51
CA ALA A 56 -4.25 -1.86 -7.33
C ALA A 56 -5.75 -1.64 -7.48
N GLY A 57 -6.17 -0.56 -8.15
CA GLY A 57 -7.57 -0.33 -8.51
C GLY A 57 -8.10 -1.37 -9.49
N ALA A 58 -7.35 -1.63 -10.58
CA ALA A 58 -7.70 -2.59 -11.61
C ALA A 58 -7.81 -4.03 -11.07
N LEU A 59 -6.88 -4.44 -10.20
CA LEU A 59 -6.89 -5.75 -9.55
C LEU A 59 -7.84 -5.82 -8.34
N GLY A 60 -8.45 -4.71 -7.94
CA GLY A 60 -9.37 -4.65 -6.81
C GLY A 60 -8.69 -4.81 -5.44
N ALA A 61 -7.39 -4.54 -5.33
CA ALA A 61 -6.64 -4.55 -4.07
C ALA A 61 -7.07 -3.39 -3.14
N LEU A 62 -7.60 -2.30 -3.69
CA LEU A 62 -8.12 -1.15 -2.92
C LEU A 62 -9.52 -1.38 -2.32
N ARG A 63 -10.12 -2.56 -2.53
CA ARG A 63 -11.45 -2.90 -2.01
C ARG A 63 -11.30 -3.68 -0.70
N ARG A 64 -12.27 -3.53 0.22
CA ARG A 64 -12.29 -4.30 1.47
C ARG A 64 -12.34 -5.80 1.13
N PRO A 65 -11.52 -6.65 1.77
CA PRO A 65 -11.57 -8.09 1.53
C PRO A 65 -12.93 -8.65 1.98
N SER A 66 -13.57 -9.42 1.10
CA SER A 66 -14.74 -10.24 1.42
C SER A 66 -14.28 -11.68 1.66
N GLY A 67 -13.88 -11.99 2.89
CA GLY A 67 -13.42 -13.32 3.29
C GLY A 67 -11.91 -13.40 3.58
N HIS A 68 -11.27 -14.47 3.12
CA HIS A 68 -9.88 -14.79 3.48
C HIS A 68 -8.87 -13.71 3.04
N TRP A 69 -7.83 -13.51 3.85
CA TRP A 69 -6.79 -12.50 3.61
C TRP A 69 -5.84 -12.87 2.47
N ARG A 70 -5.58 -14.17 2.23
CA ARG A 70 -4.58 -14.64 1.26
C ARG A 70 -4.84 -14.13 -0.17
N PRO A 71 -6.05 -14.26 -0.75
CA PRO A 71 -6.33 -13.73 -2.09
C PRO A 71 -6.28 -12.20 -2.15
N TRP A 72 -6.46 -11.51 -1.03
CA TRP A 72 -6.34 -10.07 -0.97
C TRP A 72 -4.88 -9.62 -0.98
N LEU A 73 -4.01 -10.24 -0.18
CA LEU A 73 -2.57 -9.96 -0.23
C LEU A 73 -1.94 -10.41 -1.56
N GLY A 74 -2.43 -11.50 -2.16
CA GLY A 74 -2.00 -11.90 -3.51
C GLY A 74 -2.26 -10.82 -4.57
N ARG A 75 -3.40 -10.11 -4.47
CA ARG A 75 -3.69 -8.97 -5.36
C ARG A 75 -2.82 -7.75 -5.09
N VAL A 76 -2.46 -7.50 -3.83
CA VAL A 76 -1.49 -6.45 -3.45
C VAL A 76 -0.13 -6.75 -4.07
N LEU A 77 0.34 -7.99 -3.95
CA LEU A 77 1.61 -8.41 -4.54
C LEU A 77 1.59 -8.34 -6.08
N ALA A 78 0.53 -8.85 -6.71
CA ALA A 78 0.38 -8.76 -8.17
C ALA A 78 0.34 -7.30 -8.66
N ALA A 79 -0.38 -6.42 -7.95
CA ALA A 79 -0.39 -4.99 -8.25
C ALA A 79 1.00 -4.37 -8.10
N TRP A 80 1.76 -4.77 -7.08
CA TRP A 80 3.12 -4.27 -6.87
C TRP A 80 4.09 -4.69 -7.98
N LEU A 81 4.04 -5.95 -8.39
CA LEU A 81 4.88 -6.47 -9.47
C LEU A 81 4.66 -5.76 -10.82
N ILE A 82 3.47 -5.18 -11.02
CA ILE A 82 3.16 -4.33 -12.18
C ILE A 82 3.56 -2.87 -11.92
N ALA A 83 3.16 -2.33 -10.78
CA ALA A 83 3.31 -0.91 -10.45
C ALA A 83 4.76 -0.49 -10.24
N ALA A 84 5.59 -1.32 -9.59
CA ALA A 84 6.97 -0.95 -9.27
C ALA A 84 7.83 -0.75 -10.54
N PRO A 85 7.84 -1.67 -11.53
CA PRO A 85 8.54 -1.43 -12.80
C PRO A 85 8.03 -0.19 -13.54
N LEU A 86 6.71 -0.03 -13.65
CA LEU A 86 6.11 1.14 -14.29
C LEU A 86 6.46 2.45 -13.57
N GLY A 87 6.54 2.41 -12.24
CA GLY A 87 6.91 3.56 -11.43
C GLY A 87 8.38 3.94 -11.56
N LEU A 88 9.27 2.96 -11.74
CA LEU A 88 10.67 3.24 -12.08
C LEU A 88 10.82 3.88 -13.45
N ILE A 89 10.08 3.38 -14.45
CA ILE A 89 10.06 3.95 -15.79
C ILE A 89 9.55 5.39 -15.73
N LEU A 90 8.39 5.62 -15.08
CA LEU A 90 7.84 6.96 -14.92
C LEU A 90 8.80 7.90 -14.17
N ARG A 91 9.45 7.42 -13.11
CA ARG A 91 10.45 8.19 -12.37
C ARG A 91 11.64 8.56 -13.25
N ALA A 92 12.14 7.63 -14.07
CA ALA A 92 13.25 7.88 -14.96
C ALA A 92 12.88 8.95 -16.01
N LEU A 93 11.69 8.85 -16.60
CA LEU A 93 11.15 9.84 -17.53
C LEU A 93 11.04 11.22 -16.88
N LEU A 94 10.45 11.32 -15.69
CA LEU A 94 10.29 12.60 -14.96
C LEU A 94 11.62 13.24 -14.55
N ARG A 95 12.71 12.47 -14.50
CA ARG A 95 14.06 12.93 -14.15
C ARG A 95 15.00 13.05 -15.36
N GLY A 96 14.55 12.74 -16.57
CA GLY A 96 15.41 12.69 -17.76
C GLY A 96 16.54 11.66 -17.66
N GLN A 97 16.35 10.57 -16.92
CA GLN A 97 17.36 9.52 -16.73
C GLN A 97 17.31 8.50 -17.87
N ALA A 98 18.45 8.21 -18.49
CA ALA A 98 18.56 7.25 -19.58
C ALA A 98 18.61 5.77 -19.11
N SER A 99 18.85 5.52 -17.83
CA SER A 99 19.01 4.17 -17.28
C SER A 99 18.29 4.00 -15.94
N ILE A 100 17.83 2.78 -15.70
CA ILE A 100 17.28 2.33 -14.41
C ILE A 100 18.36 1.51 -13.71
N ILE A 101 18.75 1.93 -12.51
CA ILE A 101 19.76 1.22 -11.72
C ILE A 101 19.15 -0.09 -11.21
N LEU A 102 19.73 -1.23 -11.59
CA LEU A 102 19.20 -2.56 -11.28
C LEU A 102 19.06 -2.81 -9.78
N VAL A 103 20.03 -2.38 -8.97
CA VAL A 103 19.97 -2.50 -7.50
C VAL A 103 18.73 -1.80 -6.94
N PHE A 104 18.42 -0.60 -7.43
CA PHE A 104 17.23 0.13 -7.00
C PHE A 104 15.95 -0.61 -7.38
N MET A 105 15.93 -1.26 -8.55
CA MET A 105 14.81 -2.10 -8.96
C MET A 105 14.63 -3.31 -8.03
N ILE A 106 15.71 -4.00 -7.66
CA ILE A 106 15.67 -5.14 -6.76
C ILE A 106 15.17 -4.71 -5.37
N VAL A 107 15.68 -3.61 -4.82
CA VAL A 107 15.26 -3.09 -3.50
C VAL A 107 13.80 -2.64 -3.54
N LEU A 108 13.38 -1.93 -4.59
CA LEU A 108 11.99 -1.52 -4.74
C LEU A 108 11.06 -2.75 -4.82
N LEU A 109 11.37 -3.72 -5.68
CA LEU A 109 10.54 -4.92 -5.84
C LEU A 109 10.46 -5.73 -4.55
N SER A 110 11.60 -5.99 -3.91
CA SER A 110 11.67 -6.83 -2.71
C SER A 110 11.22 -6.08 -1.45
N LEU A 111 11.99 -5.09 -1.00
CA LEU A 111 11.72 -4.38 0.25
C LEU A 111 10.44 -3.55 0.15
N GLY A 112 10.24 -2.79 -0.94
CA GLY A 112 9.01 -2.04 -1.15
C GLY A 112 7.78 -2.95 -1.21
N GLY A 113 7.89 -4.10 -1.87
CA GLY A 113 6.81 -5.09 -1.94
C GLY A 113 6.51 -5.69 -0.57
N ALA A 114 7.54 -6.05 0.19
CA ALA A 114 7.41 -6.53 1.56
C ALA A 114 6.75 -5.48 2.46
N THR A 115 7.12 -4.21 2.37
CA THR A 115 6.49 -3.12 3.14
C THR A 115 5.00 -2.99 2.81
N MET A 116 4.63 -3.04 1.52
CA MET A 116 3.22 -2.97 1.09
C MET A 116 2.41 -4.17 1.60
N VAL A 117 2.96 -5.37 1.52
CA VAL A 117 2.30 -6.59 2.02
C VAL A 117 2.18 -6.56 3.54
N ALA A 118 3.24 -6.17 4.25
CA ALA A 118 3.25 -6.07 5.71
C ALA A 118 2.22 -5.05 6.22
N TRP A 119 2.14 -3.87 5.59
CA TRP A 119 1.10 -2.88 5.88
C TRP A 119 -0.30 -3.47 5.74
N ARG A 120 -0.57 -4.17 4.63
CA ARG A 120 -1.88 -4.77 4.35
C ARG A 120 -2.22 -5.88 5.34
N ALA A 121 -1.26 -6.72 5.69
CA ALA A 121 -1.43 -7.72 6.74
C ALA A 121 -1.79 -7.07 8.08
N GLY A 122 -1.11 -5.98 8.45
CA GLY A 122 -1.40 -5.20 9.65
C GLY A 122 -2.80 -4.60 9.66
N VAL A 123 -3.26 -4.04 8.53
CA VAL A 123 -4.62 -3.52 8.38
C VAL A 123 -5.66 -4.64 8.51
N TRP A 124 -5.44 -5.79 7.88
CA TRP A 124 -6.35 -6.93 8.02
C TRP A 124 -6.45 -7.40 9.48
N TRP A 125 -5.31 -7.52 10.15
CA TRP A 125 -5.27 -7.89 11.57
C TRP A 125 -6.00 -6.86 12.45
N TRP A 126 -5.80 -5.57 12.18
CA TRP A 126 -6.49 -4.50 12.89
C TRP A 126 -8.02 -4.58 12.75
N TRP A 127 -8.52 -4.80 11.53
CA TRP A 127 -9.95 -4.96 11.30
C TRP A 127 -10.54 -6.18 12.01
N GLY A 128 -9.83 -7.31 12.02
CA GLY A 128 -10.26 -8.51 12.74
C GLY A 128 -10.35 -8.33 14.27
N ARG A 129 -9.62 -7.36 14.86
CA ARG A 129 -9.76 -7.03 16.28
C ARG A 129 -11.02 -6.23 16.60
N GLY A 130 -11.39 -5.29 15.72
CA GLY A 130 -12.58 -4.45 15.93
C GLY A 130 -13.89 -5.24 15.95
N GLU A 131 -14.00 -6.25 15.08
CA GLU A 131 -15.19 -7.10 14.97
C GLU A 131 -15.41 -7.95 16.23
N ARG A 132 -14.33 -8.38 16.90
CA ARG A 132 -14.41 -9.14 18.16
C ARG A 132 -14.93 -8.31 19.34
N VAL A 133 -14.50 -7.04 19.43
CA VAL A 133 -14.90 -6.14 20.53
C VAL A 133 -16.39 -5.76 20.42
N GLN A 134 -16.92 -5.61 19.21
CA GLN A 134 -18.34 -5.29 18.99
C GLN A 134 -19.26 -6.47 19.30
N GLY A 135 -18.85 -7.70 18.95
CA GLY A 135 -19.60 -8.91 19.31
C GLY A 135 -19.74 -9.13 20.82
N SER A 136 -18.69 -8.82 21.60
CA SER A 136 -18.73 -8.94 23.07
C SER A 136 -19.65 -7.91 23.74
N ARG A 137 -19.85 -6.72 23.15
CA ARG A 137 -20.77 -5.70 23.70
C ARG A 137 -22.23 -6.06 23.44
N GLY A 138 -22.57 -6.56 22.25
CA GLY A 138 -23.95 -6.95 21.91
C GLY A 138 -24.46 -8.18 22.68
N ALA A 139 -23.56 -9.08 23.10
CA ALA A 139 -23.91 -10.24 23.93
C ALA A 139 -24.22 -9.87 25.40
N GLY A 140 -23.64 -8.79 25.92
CA GLY A 140 -23.85 -8.33 27.30
C GLY A 140 -25.22 -7.68 27.52
N GLU A 141 -25.74 -6.95 26.51
CA GLU A 141 -27.03 -6.25 26.61
C GLU A 141 -28.24 -7.18 26.48
N GLN A 142 -28.10 -8.34 25.83
CA GLN A 142 -29.20 -9.31 25.69
C GLN A 142 -29.37 -10.21 26.93
N GLY A 143 -28.39 -10.25 27.85
CA GLY A 143 -28.41 -11.09 29.04
C GLY A 143 -29.07 -10.46 30.28
N SER A 144 -29.39 -9.16 30.27
CA SER A 144 -29.93 -8.46 31.44
C SER A 144 -31.43 -8.14 31.37
N GLY A 145 -32.13 -8.66 30.35
CA GLY A 145 -33.55 -8.36 30.09
C GLY A 145 -34.55 -9.41 30.59
N SER A 146 -34.10 -10.47 31.26
CA SER A 146 -34.96 -11.52 31.80
C SER A 146 -34.72 -11.68 33.30
N SER A 147 -35.42 -10.89 34.10
CA SER A 147 -35.61 -11.11 35.54
C SER A 147 -37.03 -10.68 35.91
#